data_AF-A3D095-F1
#
_entry.id   AF-A3D095-F1
#
_cell.length_a   1.000
_cell.length_b   1.000
_cell.length_c   1.000
_cell.angle_alpha   90.00
_cell.angle_beta   90.00
_cell.angle_gamma   90.00
#
_symmetry.space_group_name_H-M   'P 1'
#
loop_
_entity.id
_entity.type
_entity.pdbx_description
1 polymer ?
#
loop_
_entity_poly.entity_id
_entity_poly.type
_entity_poly.pdbx_seq_one_letter_code
_entity_poly.pdbx_strand_id
1 'polypeptide(L)'
;MVVQKRHCFLSFILGCAIITGCSDEAPSCSDDETQGLVIQISKDELKKQVGQGVVDLVTLELTGIRTTDFNEKTGAQECAAELVFSGKNGKDSIDITYKSELVDNEDQFYVTVYGL
;
A
#
# COMPACT_ATOMS: atom_id res chain seq x y z
N MET A 1 -7.59 4.87 -7.00
CA MET A 1 -8.12 5.45 -5.77
C MET A 1 -8.82 4.34 -5.01
N VAL A 2 -8.26 3.87 -3.89
CA VAL A 2 -8.86 2.80 -3.07
C VAL A 2 -8.78 3.24 -1.61
N VAL A 3 -9.90 3.12 -0.89
CA VAL A 3 -10.05 3.53 0.51
C VAL A 3 -10.28 2.26 1.34
N GLN A 4 -9.56 2.11 2.46
CA GLN A 4 -9.64 0.93 3.31
C GLN A 4 -9.91 1.34 4.77
N LYS A 5 -10.74 0.53 5.46
CA LYS A 5 -11.23 0.78 6.82
C LYS A 5 -10.43 0.01 7.87
N ARG A 6 -9.73 0.74 8.74
CA ARG A 6 -8.93 0.19 9.85
C ARG A 6 -9.84 -0.50 10.85
N HIS A 7 -9.78 -1.83 10.93
CA HIS A 7 -10.46 -2.58 11.97
C HIS A 7 -9.54 -2.66 13.19
N CYS A 8 -9.67 -1.71 14.11
CA CYS A 8 -9.06 -1.84 15.44
C CYS A 8 -9.77 -3.02 16.14
N PHE A 9 -9.13 -4.19 16.15
CA PHE A 9 -9.67 -5.43 16.74
C PHE A 9 -9.87 -5.22 18.24
N LEU A 10 -11.06 -4.75 18.62
CA LEU A 10 -11.46 -4.53 20.01
C LEU A 10 -11.91 -5.87 20.62
N SER A 11 -10.96 -6.80 20.75
CA SER A 11 -11.19 -8.08 21.42
C SER A 11 -11.09 -7.88 22.94
N PHE A 12 -12.26 -7.78 23.56
CA PHE A 12 -12.46 -7.69 25.00
C PHE A 12 -12.07 -9.02 25.68
N ILE A 13 -10.79 -9.19 26.04
CA ILE A 13 -10.37 -10.19 27.05
C ILE A 13 -9.36 -9.56 28.01
N LEU A 14 -9.73 -9.68 29.28
CA LEU A 14 -9.08 -9.28 30.52
C LEU A 14 -7.58 -9.62 30.61
N GLY A 15 -6.73 -8.60 30.81
CA GLY A 15 -5.40 -8.72 31.42
C GLY A 15 -4.22 -8.27 30.56
N CYS A 16 -3.44 -7.33 31.10
CA CYS A 16 -2.25 -6.66 30.56
C CYS A 16 -2.53 -5.50 29.59
N ALA A 17 -2.36 -4.29 30.12
CA ALA A 17 -2.34 -3.03 29.38
C ALA A 17 -1.16 -3.02 28.39
N ILE A 18 -1.41 -3.43 27.15
CA ILE A 18 -0.65 -2.96 26.01
C ILE A 18 -1.51 -1.88 25.37
N ILE A 19 -1.12 -0.63 25.57
CA ILE A 19 -1.70 0.52 24.87
C ILE A 19 -1.32 0.31 23.40
N THR A 20 -2.16 -0.39 22.63
CA THR A 20 -2.12 -0.30 21.17
C THR A 20 -2.71 1.06 20.86
N GLY A 21 -1.83 2.07 20.80
CA GLY A 21 -2.24 3.41 20.42
C GLY A 21 -2.88 3.35 19.05
N CYS A 22 -4.06 3.95 18.90
CA CYS A 22 -4.48 4.44 17.60
C CYS A 22 -3.35 5.36 17.13
N SER A 23 -2.55 4.90 16.17
CA SER A 23 -1.52 5.75 15.59
C SER A 23 -2.25 6.84 14.80
N ASP A 24 -1.95 8.10 15.11
CA ASP A 24 -2.32 9.28 14.30
C ASP A 24 -1.52 9.34 12.98
N GLU A 25 -0.87 8.24 12.62
CA GLU A 25 -0.05 8.06 11.44
C GLU A 25 -0.72 7.10 10.46
N ALA A 26 -0.60 7.41 9.17
CA ALA A 26 -1.00 6.51 8.11
C ALA A 26 -0.16 5.22 8.18
N PRO A 27 -0.70 4.08 7.71
CA PRO A 27 0.06 2.83 7.69
C PRO A 27 1.41 2.97 6.98
N SER A 28 2.41 2.27 7.49
CA SER A 28 3.78 2.38 7.00
C SER A 28 3.93 1.91 5.56
N CYS A 29 4.98 2.37 4.86
CA CYS A 29 5.28 1.89 3.50
C CYS A 29 5.33 0.36 3.37
N SER A 30 5.86 -0.33 4.38
CA SER A 30 5.98 -1.79 4.40
C SER A 30 4.79 -2.49 5.07
N ASP A 31 3.71 -1.77 5.38
CA ASP A 31 2.50 -2.38 5.90
C ASP A 31 1.83 -3.26 4.83
N ASP A 32 1.40 -4.47 5.22
CA ASP A 32 0.86 -5.46 4.28
C ASP A 32 -0.41 -4.96 3.59
N GLU A 33 -1.25 -4.18 4.30
CA GLU A 33 -2.48 -3.62 3.73
C GLU A 33 -2.13 -2.54 2.70
N THR A 34 -1.15 -1.68 3.01
CA THR A 34 -0.63 -0.67 2.08
C THR A 34 -0.05 -1.30 0.82
N GLN A 35 0.82 -2.29 0.97
CA GLN A 35 1.41 -3.04 -0.15
C GLN A 35 0.34 -3.71 -1.00
N GLY A 36 -0.66 -4.33 -0.37
CA GLY A 36 -1.80 -4.95 -1.05
C GLY A 36 -2.57 -3.96 -1.91
N LEU A 37 -2.83 -2.75 -1.39
CA LEU A 37 -3.50 -1.68 -2.14
C LEU A 37 -2.66 -1.17 -3.31
N VAL A 38 -1.35 -0.96 -3.11
CA VAL A 38 -0.43 -0.58 -4.20
C VAL A 38 -0.47 -1.62 -5.31
N ILE A 39 -0.33 -2.91 -4.99
CA ILE A 39 -0.38 -4.00 -5.97
C ILE A 39 -1.74 -4.03 -6.69
N GLN A 40 -2.85 -3.84 -5.98
CA GLN A 40 -4.16 -3.79 -6.59
C GLN A 40 -4.28 -2.63 -7.59
N ILE A 41 -3.86 -1.42 -7.20
CA ILE A 41 -3.88 -0.23 -8.05
C ILE A 41 -3.02 -0.45 -9.29
N SER A 42 -1.82 -1.01 -9.12
CA SER A 42 -0.91 -1.32 -10.22
C SER A 42 -1.49 -2.38 -11.17
N LYS A 43 -2.15 -3.42 -10.65
CA LYS A 43 -2.85 -4.42 -11.49
C LYS A 43 -4.00 -3.78 -12.27
N ASP A 44 -4.80 -2.93 -11.63
CA ASP A 44 -5.91 -2.25 -12.26
C ASP A 44 -5.44 -1.32 -13.37
N GLU A 45 -4.33 -0.62 -13.18
CA GLU A 45 -3.75 0.25 -14.20
C GLU A 45 -3.14 -0.56 -15.36
N LEU A 46 -2.36 -1.59 -15.06
CA LEU A 46 -1.82 -2.49 -16.07
C LEU A 46 -2.95 -3.14 -16.90
N LYS A 47 -4.04 -3.56 -16.26
CA LYS A 47 -5.23 -4.11 -16.94
C LYS A 47 -5.81 -3.13 -17.94
N LYS A 48 -5.86 -1.83 -17.65
CA LYS A 48 -6.36 -0.82 -18.60
C LYS A 48 -5.42 -0.65 -19.78
N GLN A 49 -4.12 -0.71 -19.56
CA GLN A 49 -3.11 -0.47 -20.59
C GLN A 49 -2.95 -1.66 -21.55
N VAL A 50 -2.90 -2.89 -21.03
CA VAL A 50 -2.58 -4.09 -21.82
C VAL A 50 -3.69 -5.15 -21.86
N GLY A 51 -4.77 -4.96 -21.09
CA GLY A 51 -5.90 -5.88 -21.02
C GLY A 51 -5.70 -7.03 -20.02
N GLN A 52 -6.83 -7.62 -19.59
CA GLN A 52 -6.86 -8.67 -18.56
C GLN A 52 -6.02 -9.91 -18.92
N GLY A 53 -6.04 -10.34 -20.19
CA GLY A 53 -5.36 -11.56 -20.61
C GLY A 53 -3.84 -11.53 -20.43
N VAL A 54 -3.22 -10.35 -20.43
CA VAL A 54 -1.78 -10.20 -20.12
C VAL A 54 -1.56 -10.17 -18.61
N VAL A 55 -2.42 -9.48 -17.87
CA VAL A 55 -2.34 -9.38 -16.40
C VAL A 55 -2.45 -10.76 -15.74
N ASP A 56 -3.28 -11.66 -16.27
CA ASP A 56 -3.44 -13.03 -15.75
C ASP A 56 -2.18 -13.90 -15.89
N LEU A 57 -1.22 -13.47 -16.73
CA LEU A 57 0.04 -14.19 -16.99
C LEU A 57 1.22 -13.67 -16.17
N VAL A 58 1.02 -12.59 -15.39
CA VAL A 58 2.07 -11.94 -14.61
C VAL A 58 1.70 -11.83 -13.14
N THR A 59 2.69 -12.08 -12.29
CA THR A 59 2.63 -11.81 -10.85
C THR A 59 3.31 -10.47 -10.57
N LEU A 60 2.67 -9.63 -9.76
CA LEU A 60 3.25 -8.38 -9.29
C LEU A 60 3.76 -8.54 -7.85
N GLU A 61 4.90 -7.95 -7.56
CA GLU A 61 5.53 -7.90 -6.24
C GLU A 61 6.17 -6.53 -6.04
N LEU A 62 6.21 -6.05 -4.79
CA LEU A 62 6.99 -4.86 -4.41
C LEU A 62 8.28 -5.29 -3.74
N THR A 63 9.41 -4.76 -4.23
CA THR A 63 10.74 -4.96 -3.64
C THR A 63 11.37 -3.62 -3.34
N GLY A 64 12.41 -3.62 -2.49
CA GLY A 64 13.18 -2.40 -2.20
C GLY A 64 12.36 -1.26 -1.55
N ILE A 65 11.28 -1.60 -0.83
CA ILE A 65 10.39 -0.63 -0.19
C ILE A 65 11.16 0.24 0.80
N ARG A 66 11.00 1.56 0.68
CA ARG A 66 11.60 2.54 1.58
C ARG A 66 10.69 3.76 1.74
N THR A 67 10.61 4.26 2.98
CA THR A 67 10.04 5.59 3.25
C THR A 67 11.04 6.65 2.79
N THR A 68 10.59 7.58 1.97
CA THR A 68 11.40 8.69 1.44
C THR A 68 11.07 10.01 2.14
N ASP A 69 9.84 10.16 2.64
CA ASP A 69 9.44 11.33 3.42
C ASP A 69 8.35 10.98 4.43
N PHE A 70 8.27 11.77 5.50
CA PHE A 70 7.25 11.66 6.55
C PHE A 70 6.72 13.04 6.91
N ASN A 71 5.39 13.19 6.85
CA ASN A 71 4.74 14.44 7.20
C ASN A 71 4.22 14.40 8.64
N GLU A 72 4.99 14.98 9.57
CA GLU A 72 4.67 14.99 11.01
C GLU A 72 3.32 15.64 11.37
N LYS A 73 2.75 16.48 10.49
CA LYS A 73 1.47 17.15 10.75
C LYS A 73 0.26 16.28 10.42
N THR A 74 0.41 15.39 9.45
CA THR A 74 -0.69 14.60 8.87
C THR A 74 -0.49 13.10 9.05
N GLY A 75 0.70 12.69 9.51
CA GLY A 75 1.07 11.28 9.60
C GLY A 75 1.25 10.60 8.25
N ALA A 76 1.22 11.35 7.14
CA ALA A 76 1.36 10.79 5.80
C ALA A 76 2.80 10.32 5.52
N GLN A 77 2.92 9.24 4.75
CA GLN A 77 4.21 8.68 4.34
C GLN A 77 4.34 8.72 2.83
N GLU A 78 5.49 9.20 2.35
CA GLU A 78 5.91 9.02 0.96
C GLU A 78 6.89 7.85 0.88
N CYS A 79 6.67 6.99 -0.11
CA CYS A 79 7.35 5.71 -0.25
C CYS A 79 7.88 5.57 -1.67
N ALA A 80 9.01 4.87 -1.80
CA ALA A 80 9.54 4.40 -3.07
C ALA A 80 9.70 2.87 -3.02
N ALA A 81 9.44 2.21 -4.13
CA ALA A 81 9.63 0.78 -4.28
C ALA A 81 9.86 0.42 -5.75
N GLU A 82 10.39 -0.77 -5.96
CA GLU A 82 10.47 -1.41 -7.27
C GLU A 82 9.24 -2.32 -7.43
N LEU A 83 8.45 -2.10 -8.47
CA LEU A 83 7.33 -2.97 -8.85
C LEU A 83 7.85 -4.00 -9.85
N VAL A 84 7.93 -5.25 -9.42
CA VAL A 84 8.44 -6.37 -10.20
C VAL A 84 7.30 -7.13 -10.87
N PHE A 85 7.42 -7.34 -12.17
CA PHE A 85 6.54 -8.16 -13.00
C PHE A 85 7.24 -9.49 -13.26
N SER A 86 6.68 -10.59 -12.77
CA SER A 86 7.19 -11.93 -13.02
C SER A 86 6.22 -12.72 -13.90
N GLY A 87 6.67 -13.15 -15.08
CA GLY A 87 5.90 -13.98 -16.00
C GLY A 87 6.71 -15.16 -16.52
N LYS A 88 6.12 -15.93 -17.45
CA LYS A 88 6.81 -17.08 -18.08
C LYS A 88 8.09 -16.71 -18.84
N ASN A 89 8.17 -15.45 -19.31
CA ASN A 89 9.27 -14.97 -20.14
C ASN A 89 10.39 -14.29 -19.33
N GLY A 90 10.29 -14.27 -17.99
CA GLY A 90 11.28 -13.66 -17.11
C GLY A 90 10.67 -12.65 -16.15
N LYS A 91 11.55 -11.81 -15.60
CA LYS A 91 11.20 -10.72 -14.69
C LYS A 91 11.58 -9.38 -15.32
N ASP A 92 10.73 -8.40 -15.13
CA ASP A 92 10.99 -7.00 -15.43
C ASP A 92 10.56 -6.14 -14.24
N SER A 93 10.98 -4.89 -14.18
CA SER A 93 10.64 -4.01 -13.07
C SER A 93 10.62 -2.53 -13.44
N ILE A 94 9.82 -1.77 -12.69
CA ILE A 94 9.78 -0.32 -12.77
C ILE A 94 9.86 0.28 -11.36
N ASP A 95 10.50 1.44 -11.25
CA ASP A 95 10.48 2.21 -10.03
C ASP A 95 9.14 2.96 -9.91
N ILE A 96 8.49 2.83 -8.76
CA ILE A 96 7.28 3.57 -8.43
C ILE A 96 7.47 4.37 -7.15
N THR A 97 6.66 5.42 -7.01
CA THR A 97 6.43 6.07 -5.73
C THR A 97 4.98 5.91 -5.34
N TYR A 98 4.72 5.87 -4.04
CA TYR A 98 3.36 5.87 -3.53
C TYR A 98 3.27 6.63 -2.22
N LYS A 99 2.07 7.13 -1.94
CA LYS A 99 1.79 7.92 -0.75
C LYS A 99 0.65 7.28 0.03
N SER A 100 0.87 7.08 1.33
CA SER A 100 -0.11 6.60 2.30
C SER A 100 -0.57 7.77 3.17
N GLU A 101 -1.89 8.01 3.23
CA GLU A 101 -2.48 9.18 3.89
C GLU A 101 -3.70 8.76 4.71
N LEU A 102 -3.90 9.40 5.87
CA LEU A 102 -5.16 9.26 6.61
C LEU A 102 -6.26 10.08 5.95
N VAL A 103 -7.50 9.59 6.05
CA VAL A 103 -8.69 10.34 5.67
C VAL A 103 -9.17 11.15 6.88
N ASP A 104 -9.48 12.44 6.67
CA ASP A 104 -9.90 13.34 7.73
C ASP A 104 -11.07 12.79 8.55
N ASN A 105 -10.88 12.67 9.87
CA ASN A 105 -11.90 12.24 10.84
C ASN A 105 -12.46 10.82 10.59
N GLU A 106 -11.74 9.98 9.86
CA GLU A 106 -12.13 8.61 9.58
C GLU A 106 -11.02 7.64 9.97
N ASP A 107 -11.39 6.45 10.46
CA ASP A 107 -10.46 5.32 10.63
C ASP A 107 -10.14 4.67 9.27
N GLN A 108 -9.86 5.50 8.27
CA GLN A 108 -9.59 5.09 6.90
C GLN A 108 -8.29 5.71 6.41
N PHE A 109 -7.62 4.99 5.53
CA PHE A 109 -6.43 5.49 4.86
C PHE A 109 -6.54 5.31 3.36
N TYR A 110 -5.72 6.07 2.66
CA TYR A 110 -5.73 6.21 1.22
C TYR A 110 -4.32 5.99 0.67
N VAL A 111 -4.25 5.29 -0.46
CA VAL A 111 -3.00 5.05 -1.18
C VAL A 111 -3.08 5.62 -2.59
N THR A 112 -2.10 6.46 -2.94
CA THR A 112 -1.88 6.95 -4.30
C THR A 112 -0.58 6.38 -4.85
N VAL A 113 -0.60 5.84 -6.07
CA VAL A 113 0.58 5.30 -6.75
C VAL A 113 0.92 6.15 -7.96
N TYR A 114 2.20 6.40 -8.18
CA TYR A 114 2.76 7.18 -9.29
C TYR A 114 3.81 6.34 -10.05
N GLY A 115 4.01 6.65 -11.34
CA GLY A 115 4.98 5.95 -12.19
C GLY A 115 4.46 4.68 -12.88
N LEU A 116 3.13 4.51 -12.95
CA LEU A 116 2.44 3.43 -13.66
C LEU A 116 2.04 3.80 -15.08
#